data_AF-A0A2S0WU87-F1
#
_entry.id   AF-A0A2S0WU87-F1
#
_cell.length_a   1.000
_cell.length_b   1.000
_cell.length_c   1.000
_cell.angle_alpha   90.00
_cell.angle_beta   90.00
_cell.angle_gamma   90.00
#
_symmetry.space_group_name_H-M   'P 1'
#
loop_
_entity.id
_entity.type
_entity.pdbx_description
1 polymer ?
#
loop_
_entity_poly.entity_id
_entity_poly.type
_entity_poly.pdbx_seq_one_letter_code
_entity_poly.pdbx_strand_id
1 'polypeptide(L)' 'MEAIELRQTRQLAVGDTLISTSGSTYEVTKLTRIGRGIRVHYLSTDGRAGRFTAAPEAVSRVLGGRLGASAPHVA' A
#
# COMPACT_ATOMS: atom_id res chain seq x y z
N MET A 1 -16.90 -8.29 -5.11
CA MET A 1 -16.59 -6.88 -4.81
C MET A 1 -15.34 -6.88 -3.96
N GLU A 2 -14.22 -6.36 -4.46
CA GLU A 2 -13.09 -6.06 -3.58
C GLU A 2 -13.38 -4.77 -2.84
N ALA A 3 -13.17 -4.75 -1.52
CA ALA A 3 -13.34 -3.54 -0.75
C ALA A 3 -12.19 -2.59 -1.08
N ILE A 4 -12.44 -1.28 -1.09
CA ILE A 4 -11.37 -0.29 -1.12
C ILE A 4 -11.28 0.30 0.27
N GLU A 5 -10.15 0.11 0.93
CA GLU A 5 -9.84 0.71 2.21
C GLU A 5 -9.15 2.06 2.02
N LEU A 6 -9.49 3.02 2.88
CA LEU A 6 -8.79 4.30 2.95
C LEU A 6 -7.82 4.24 4.13
N ARG A 7 -6.52 4.36 3.84
CA ARG A 7 -5.47 4.33 4.86
C ARG A 7 -4.61 5.59 4.78
N GLN A 8 -4.25 6.13 5.93
CA GLN A 8 -3.22 7.15 5.98
C GLN A 8 -1.88 6.56 5.51
N THR A 9 -1.02 7.37 4.93
CA THR A 9 0.29 6.94 4.42
C THR A 9 1.14 6.31 5.53
N ARG A 10 0.98 6.77 6.78
CA ARG A 10 1.62 6.18 7.97
C ARG A 10 1.12 4.78 8.35
N GLN A 11 -0.05 4.38 7.85
CA GLN A 11 -0.68 3.08 8.09
C GLN A 11 -0.43 2.09 6.94
N LEU A 12 0.27 2.52 5.88
CA LEU A 12 0.66 1.62 4.78
C LEU A 12 1.67 0.59 5.28
N ALA A 13 1.58 -0.61 4.72
CA ALA A 13 2.52 -1.69 4.90
C ALA A 13 3.12 -2.12 3.56
N VAL A 14 4.29 -2.77 3.61
CA VAL A 14 4.82 -3.50 2.46
C VAL A 14 3.88 -4.68 2.16
N GLY A 15 3.57 -4.89 0.89
CA GLY A 15 2.56 -5.84 0.42
C GLY A 15 1.15 -5.25 0.30
N ASP A 16 0.90 -4.01 0.76
CA ASP A 16 -0.36 -3.33 0.48
C ASP A 16 -0.47 -3.02 -1.02
N THR A 17 -1.66 -3.22 -1.60
CA THR A 17 -1.94 -2.87 -3.00
C THR A 17 -2.65 -1.51 -3.06
N LEU A 18 -1.94 -0.50 -3.54
CA LEU A 18 -2.50 0.84 -3.76
C LEU A 18 -3.30 0.90 -5.06
N ILE A 19 -4.33 1.74 -5.07
CA ILE A 19 -5.15 2.02 -6.26
C ILE A 19 -5.03 3.51 -6.58
N SER A 20 -4.56 3.85 -7.78
CA SER A 20 -4.56 5.24 -8.24
C SER A 20 -5.97 5.71 -8.61
N THR A 21 -6.12 7.02 -8.77
CA THR A 21 -7.34 7.64 -9.29
C THR A 21 -7.69 7.18 -10.71
N SER A 22 -6.70 6.77 -11.51
CA SER A 22 -6.87 6.19 -12.85
C SER A 22 -7.29 4.71 -12.84
N GLY A 23 -7.39 4.08 -11.67
CA GLY A 23 -7.72 2.67 -11.53
C GLY A 23 -6.54 1.71 -11.68
N SER A 24 -5.31 2.22 -11.78
CA SER A 24 -4.11 1.38 -11.84
C SER A 24 -3.74 0.88 -10.44
N THR A 25 -3.24 -0.35 -10.35
CA THR A 25 -2.83 -0.98 -9.09
C THR A 25 -1.32 -1.03 -8.94
N TYR A 26 -0.85 -0.86 -7.70
CA TYR A 26 0.57 -0.83 -7.38
C TYR A 26 0.82 -1.52 -6.05
N GLU A 27 1.71 -2.50 -6.02
CA GLU A 27 2.13 -3.17 -4.79
C GLU A 27 3.22 -2.36 -4.08
N VAL A 28 3.03 -2.05 -2.80
CA VAL A 28 4.04 -1.37 -1.99
C VAL A 28 5.19 -2.33 -1.68
N THR A 29 6.38 -2.02 -2.18
CA THR A 29 7.57 -2.87 -1.99
C THR A 29 8.48 -2.39 -0.87
N LYS A 30 8.46 -1.08 -0.58
CA LYS A 30 9.27 -0.49 0.50
C LYS A 30 8.69 0.84 0.97
N LEU A 31 8.79 1.07 2.28
CA LEU A 31 8.44 2.33 2.91
C LEU A 31 9.68 2.93 3.58
N THR A 32 9.89 4.24 3.44
CA THR A 32 11.02 4.92 4.06
C THR A 32 10.57 6.28 4.56
N ARG A 33 10.76 6.56 5.86
CA ARG A 33 10.49 7.90 6.42
C ARG A 33 11.56 8.88 5.92
N ILE A 34 11.12 10.04 5.44
CA ILE A 34 12.01 11.11 4.94
C ILE A 34 11.58 12.43 5.55
N GLY A 35 12.35 12.89 6.55
CA GLY A 35 12.00 14.06 7.35
C GLY A 35 10.62 13.88 7.98
N ARG A 36 9.67 14.73 7.59
CA ARG A 36 8.26 14.64 8.02
C ARG A 36 7.39 13.77 7.11
N GLY A 37 7.87 13.33 5.95
CA GLY A 37 7.10 12.56 4.96
C GLY A 37 7.43 11.07 4.96
N ILE A 38 6.73 10.33 4.10
CA ILE A 38 6.95 8.91 3.84
C ILE A 38 7.15 8.72 2.35
N ARG A 39 8.29 8.14 1.97
CA ARG A 39 8.59 7.68 0.61
C ARG A 39 8.10 6.25 0.46
N VAL A 40 7.17 6.08 -0.46
CA VAL A 40 6.56 4.80 -0.83
C VAL A 40 7.19 4.35 -2.13
N HIS A 41 7.81 3.18 -2.11
CA HIS A 41 8.26 2.48 -3.31
C HIS A 41 7.21 1.45 -3.67
N TYR A 42 6.94 1.33 -4.96
CA TYR A 42 5.91 0.44 -5.45
C TYR A 42 6.31 -0.24 -6.75
N LEU A 43 5.64 -1.35 -7.05
CA LEU A 43 5.71 -2.07 -8.32
C LEU A 43 4.32 -2.07 -8.96
N SER A 44 4.23 -1.62 -10.20
CA SER A 44 3.01 -1.78 -11.01
C SER A 44 2.86 -3.23 -11.45
N THR A 45 1.62 -3.64 -11.75
CA THR A 45 1.32 -4.95 -12.37
C THR A 45 2.11 -5.20 -13.65
N ASP A 46 2.49 -4.13 -14.37
CA ASP A 46 3.30 -4.21 -15.59
C ASP A 46 4.81 -4.40 -15.29
N GLY A 47 5.19 -4.64 -14.02
CA GLY A 47 6.57 -4.80 -13.58
C GLY A 47 7.37 -3.49 -13.47
N ARG A 48 6.70 -2.33 -13.60
CA ARG A 48 7.36 -1.03 -13.49
C ARG A 48 7.53 -0.60 -12.04
N ALA A 49 8.77 -0.49 -11.59
CA ALA A 49 9.09 0.05 -10.28
C ALA A 49 8.98 1.59 -10.28
N GLY A 50 8.41 2.15 -9.22
CA GLY A 50 8.25 3.58 -9.04
C GLY A 50 8.36 3.99 -7.58
N ARG A 51 8.29 5.29 -7.33
CA ARG A 51 8.23 5.85 -5.97
C ARG A 51 7.49 7.17 -5.94
N PHE A 52 6.79 7.42 -4.85
CA PHE A 52 6.23 8.74 -4.53
C PHE A 52 6.53 9.10 -3.08
N THR A 53 6.44 10.39 -2.75
CA THR A 53 6.57 10.88 -1.37
C THR A 53 5.27 11.55 -0.98
N ALA A 54 4.74 11.20 0.18
CA ALA A 54 3.50 11.76 0.69
C ALA A 54 3.65 12.16 2.16
N ALA A 55 2.77 13.07 2.59
CA ALA A 55 2.65 13.43 4.00
C ALA A 55 2.11 12.23 4.80
N PRO A 56 2.49 12.04 6.08
CA PRO A 56 2.06 10.89 6.88
C PRO A 56 0.53 10.78 7.04
N GLU A 57 -0.17 11.91 7.01
CA GLU A 57 -1.62 12.06 7.08
C GLU A 57 -2.34 11.95 5.73
N ALA A 58 -1.59 11.94 4.61
CA ALA A 58 -2.18 11.78 3.29
C ALA A 58 -2.89 10.43 3.18
N VAL A 59 -4.08 10.41 2.58
CA VAL A 59 -4.92 9.22 2.45
C VAL A 59 -4.65 8.53 1.12
N SER A 60 -4.37 7.22 1.19
CA SER A 60 -4.20 6.33 0.06
C SER A 60 -5.35 5.33 -0.02
N ARG A 61 -5.76 4.98 -1.24
CA ARG A 61 -6.73 3.90 -1.49
C ARG A 61 -5.96 2.59 -1.57
N VAL A 62 -6.36 1.62 -0.76
CA VAL A 62 -5.75 0.29 -0.68
C VAL A 62 -6.82 -0.73 -1.04
N LEU A 63 -6.45 -1.75 -1.79
CA LEU A 63 -7.31 -2.88 -2.07
C LEU A 63 -7.53 -3.68 -0.77
N GLY A 64 -8.72 -3.55 -0.20
CA GLY A 64 -9.22 -4.32 0.93
C GLY A 64 -9.62 -5.71 0.47
N GLY A 65 -8.63 -6.60 0.43
CA GLY A 65 -8.77 -7.94 -0.12
C GLY A 65 -7.87 -8.93 0.59
N ARG A 66 -8.16 -9.24 1.86
CA ARG A 66 -7.64 -10.45 2.48
C ARG A 66 -8.48 -11.64 2.00
N LEU A 67 -8.04 -12.32 0.95
CA LEU A 67 -8.31 -13.76 0.85
C LEU A 67 -7.39 -14.45 1.87
N GLY A 68 -7.95 -14.86 3.01
CA GLY A 68 -7.36 -15.89 3.87
C GLY A 68 -7.01 -15.45 5.29
N ALA A 69 -7.90 -15.76 6.22
CA ALA A 69 -7.52 -16.19 7.56
C ALA A 69 -6.76 -17.54 7.51
N SER A 70 -6.13 -17.88 8.64
CA SER A 70 -5.37 -19.11 8.99
C SER A 70 -3.84 -19.00 8.78
N ALA A 71 -2.98 -19.18 9.79
CA ALA A 71 -3.11 -20.10 10.93
C ALA A 71 -3.07 -19.44 12.32
N PRO A 72 -3.71 -20.05 13.34
CA PRO A 72 -3.30 -19.84 14.72
C PRO A 72 -1.90 -20.43 14.91
N HIS A 73 -0.98 -19.64 15.45
CA HIS A 73 0.27 -20.18 15.96
C HIS A 73 -0.05 -20.87 17.30
N VAL A 74 -0.17 -22.19 17.27
CA VAL A 74 0.02 -23.06 18.44
C VAL A 74 1.28 -23.86 18.19
N ALA A 75 2.24 -23.69 19.10
CA ALA A 75 3.31 -24.62 19.41
C ALA A 75 3.62 -24.45 20.90
#